data_AF-A0A8C5ZJW9-F1
#
_entry.id   AF-A0A8C5ZJW9-F1
#
_cell.length_a   1.000
_cell.length_b   1.000
_cell.length_c   1.000
_cell.angle_alpha   90.00
_cell.angle_beta   90.00
_cell.angle_gamma   90.00
#
_symmetry.space_group_name_H-M   'P 1'
#
loop_
_entity.id
_entity.type
_entity.pdbx_description
1 polymer ?
#
loop_
_entity_poly.entity_id
_entity_poly.type
_entity_poly.pdbx_seq_one_letter_code
_entity_poly.pdbx_strand_id
1 'polypeptide(L)'
;MSLKSECLRIHLDQCKKGCGYYDNPARQGFCSQCWREEYHRAQEKQIQKDWELAEGIQQEEEEAFASISQSSQGAPSLAFSKFEEKKTSEKFHKVTTVKKFFSACSRVGSKRSEI
;
A
#
# COMPACT_ATOMS: atom_id res chain seq x y z
N MET A 1 20.12 52.88 12.66
CA MET A 1 20.85 51.59 12.56
C MET A 1 19.97 50.48 13.11
N SER A 2 18.96 50.03 12.34
CA SER A 2 18.18 48.83 12.68
C SER A 2 18.72 47.71 11.82
N LEU A 3 19.68 46.97 12.36
CA LEU A 3 20.21 45.77 11.73
C LEU A 3 19.09 44.72 11.84
N LYS A 4 18.20 44.70 10.85
CA LYS A 4 17.30 43.59 10.62
C LYS A 4 18.20 42.40 10.30
N SER A 5 18.43 41.55 11.28
CA SER A 5 19.08 40.27 11.10
C SER A 5 18.24 39.48 10.10
N GLU A 6 18.60 39.52 8.82
CA GLU A 6 18.17 38.58 7.79
C GLU A 6 18.84 37.22 8.00
N CYS A 7 18.88 36.76 9.26
CA CYS A 7 19.12 35.37 9.57
C CYS A 7 17.87 34.63 9.12
N LEU A 8 18.00 33.72 8.16
CA LEU A 8 16.97 32.78 7.67
C LEU A 8 15.88 32.60 8.73
N ARG A 9 14.76 33.32 8.59
CA ARG A 9 13.62 33.21 9.50
C ARG A 9 12.99 31.86 9.22
N ILE A 10 13.54 30.81 9.82
CA ILE A 10 12.79 29.61 10.14
C ILE A 10 11.69 30.14 11.07
N HIS A 11 10.49 30.36 10.52
CA HIS A 11 9.31 30.60 11.33
C HIS A 11 9.18 29.35 12.18
N LEU A 12 9.57 29.46 13.45
CA LEU A 12 9.39 28.39 14.41
C LEU A 12 7.96 28.55 14.94
N ASP A 13 7.02 28.01 14.17
CA ASP A 13 5.59 28.12 14.45
C ASP A 13 5.23 27.34 15.73
N GLN A 14 4.12 27.72 16.34
CA GLN A 14 3.59 27.02 17.51
C GLN A 14 2.77 25.82 17.06
N CYS A 15 2.82 24.73 17.85
CA CYS A 15 2.02 23.53 17.59
C CYS A 15 0.53 23.88 17.40
N LYS A 16 -0.10 23.33 16.35
CA LYS A 16 -1.52 23.57 16.03
C LYS A 16 -2.50 23.25 17.15
N LYS A 17 -2.17 22.33 18.07
CA LYS A 17 -2.99 22.05 19.26
C LYS A 17 -2.90 23.14 20.35
N GLY A 18 -1.98 24.09 20.23
CA GLY A 18 -1.78 25.13 21.25
C GLY A 18 -1.16 24.63 22.55
N CYS A 19 -0.39 23.53 22.51
CA CYS A 19 0.22 22.93 23.72
C CYS A 19 1.47 23.66 24.24
N GLY A 20 1.84 24.79 23.63
CA GLY A 20 3.02 25.60 23.99
C GLY A 20 4.36 25.10 23.44
N TYR A 21 4.40 23.91 22.81
CA TYR A 21 5.58 23.43 22.10
C TYR A 21 5.63 23.93 20.65
N TYR A 22 6.84 23.96 20.09
CA TYR A 22 7.04 24.25 18.67
C TYR A 22 6.50 23.15 17.78
N ASP A 23 6.07 23.57 16.60
CA ASP A 23 5.55 22.70 15.58
C ASP A 23 6.66 21.95 14.82
N ASN A 24 6.22 21.10 13.91
CA ASN A 24 7.12 20.49 12.95
C ASN A 24 6.39 20.38 11.60
N PRO A 25 6.87 21.05 10.54
CA PRO A 25 6.24 21.02 9.22
C PRO A 25 6.08 19.60 8.65
N ALA A 26 7.02 18.70 8.92
CA ALA A 26 6.94 17.30 8.48
C ALA A 26 5.82 16.52 9.18
N ARG A 27 5.34 17.01 10.34
CA ARG A 27 4.23 16.45 11.11
C ARG A 27 3.01 17.37 11.09
N GLN A 28 2.74 17.97 9.93
CA GLN A 28 1.56 18.80 9.67
C GLN A 28 1.38 19.98 10.63
N GLY A 29 2.45 20.45 11.28
CA GLY A 29 2.38 21.51 12.28
C GLY A 29 2.03 21.03 13.70
N PHE A 30 2.26 19.76 14.01
CA PHE A 30 2.15 19.23 15.37
C PHE A 30 3.53 19.02 16.00
N CYS A 31 3.61 19.24 17.32
CA CYS A 31 4.75 18.80 18.11
C CYS A 31 4.80 17.27 18.18
N SER A 32 5.91 16.71 18.68
CA SER A 32 6.11 15.26 18.75
C SER A 32 5.07 14.52 19.59
N GLN A 33 4.59 15.13 20.67
CA GLN A 33 3.59 14.56 21.55
C GLN A 33 2.20 14.60 20.91
N CYS A 34 1.76 15.77 20.45
CA CYS A 34 0.45 15.92 19.80
C CYS A 34 0.35 15.09 18.53
N TRP A 35 1.45 14.94 17.77
CA TRP A 35 1.48 14.08 16.60
C TRP A 35 1.25 12.61 16.96
N ARG A 36 1.85 12.11 18.05
CA ARG A 36 1.63 10.71 18.49
C ARG A 36 0.17 10.46 18.85
N GLU A 37 -0.47 11.39 19.56
CA GLU A 37 -1.89 11.28 19.91
C GLU A 37 -2.77 11.24 18.66
N GLU A 38 -2.55 12.17 17.71
CA GLU A 38 -3.34 12.19 16.47
C GLU A 38 -3.09 10.96 15.61
N TYR A 39 -1.85 10.48 15.54
CA TYR A 39 -1.49 9.26 14.84
C TYR A 39 -2.20 8.03 15.44
N HIS A 40 -2.17 7.87 16.77
CA HIS A 40 -2.88 6.77 17.43
C HIS A 40 -4.39 6.85 17.21
N ARG A 41 -4.99 8.04 17.34
CA ARG A 41 -6.43 8.22 17.07
C ARG A 41 -6.81 7.89 15.61
N ALA A 42 -5.97 8.27 14.66
CA ALA A 42 -6.17 7.94 13.26
C ALA A 42 -6.06 6.43 13.01
N GLN A 43 -5.08 5.78 13.65
CA GLN A 43 -4.89 4.34 13.57
C GLN A 43 -6.05 3.57 14.20
N GLU A 44 -6.52 3.93 15.40
CA GLU A 44 -7.67 3.30 16.05
C GLU A 44 -8.94 3.40 15.19
N LYS A 45 -9.20 4.58 14.61
CA LYS A 45 -10.30 4.76 13.66
C LYS A 45 -10.17 3.90 12.40
N GLN A 46 -8.95 3.64 11.96
CA GLN A 46 -8.70 2.80 10.79
C GLN A 46 -8.90 1.32 11.14
N ILE A 47 -8.38 0.86 12.27
CA ILE A 47 -8.62 -0.49 12.80
C ILE A 47 -10.12 -0.76 12.97
N GLN A 48 -10.86 0.19 13.54
CA GLN A 48 -12.31 0.05 13.73
C GLN A 48 -13.05 -0.14 12.40
N LYS A 49 -12.72 0.66 11.39
CA LYS A 49 -13.33 0.55 10.05
C LYS A 49 -12.97 -0.75 9.36
N ASP A 50 -11.71 -1.16 9.47
CA ASP A 50 -11.23 -2.42 8.90
C ASP A 50 -11.93 -3.62 9.56
N TRP A 51 -12.18 -3.54 10.87
CA TRP A 51 -12.92 -4.57 11.61
C TRP A 51 -14.37 -4.65 11.14
N GLU A 52 -15.07 -3.52 11.03
CA GLU A 52 -16.45 -3.46 10.49
C GLU A 52 -16.52 -3.99 9.05
N LEU A 53 -15.52 -3.66 8.23
CA LEU A 53 -15.42 -4.19 6.87
C LEU A 53 -15.19 -5.70 6.86
N ALA A 54 -14.32 -6.22 7.74
CA ALA A 54 -14.06 -7.64 7.86
C ALA A 54 -15.32 -8.42 8.30
N GLU A 55 -16.12 -7.88 9.23
CA GLU A 55 -17.41 -8.48 9.60
C GLU A 55 -18.39 -8.51 8.42
N GLY A 56 -18.48 -7.43 7.64
CA GLY A 56 -19.32 -7.38 6.45
C GLY A 56 -18.93 -8.42 5.40
N ILE A 57 -17.62 -8.56 5.13
CA ILE A 57 -17.10 -9.59 4.21
C ILE A 57 -17.43 -10.99 4.73
N GLN A 58 -17.24 -11.23 6.03
CA GLN A 58 -17.52 -12.54 6.64
C GLN A 58 -18.98 -12.96 6.48
N GLN A 59 -19.92 -12.01 6.64
CA GLN A 59 -21.34 -12.25 6.45
C GLN A 59 -21.68 -12.54 4.98
N GLU A 60 -21.12 -11.76 4.05
CA GLU A 60 -21.30 -12.00 2.60
C GLU A 60 -20.79 -13.38 2.18
N GLU A 61 -19.64 -13.81 2.71
CA GLU A 61 -19.09 -15.15 2.47
C GLU A 61 -20.01 -16.26 3.00
N GLU A 62 -20.59 -16.07 4.19
CA GLU A 62 -21.54 -17.03 4.76
C GLU A 62 -22.84 -17.10 3.95
N GLU A 63 -23.37 -15.97 3.48
CA GLU A 63 -24.55 -15.90 2.62
C GLU A 63 -24.29 -16.55 1.24
N ALA A 64 -23.11 -16.32 0.66
CA ALA A 64 -22.69 -16.96 -0.58
C ALA A 64 -22.54 -18.49 -0.38
N PHE A 65 -21.96 -18.92 0.74
CA PHE A 65 -21.82 -20.34 1.08
C PHE A 65 -23.17 -21.01 1.33
N ALA A 66 -24.10 -20.35 2.03
CA ALA A 66 -25.45 -20.83 2.25
C ALA A 66 -26.25 -20.94 0.94
N SER A 67 -26.09 -19.95 0.05
CA SER A 67 -26.72 -19.95 -1.29
C SER A 67 -26.22 -21.11 -2.16
N ILE A 68 -24.91 -21.39 -2.14
CA ILE A 68 -24.32 -22.57 -2.79
C ILE A 68 -24.90 -23.86 -2.18
N SER A 69 -24.97 -23.92 -0.85
CA SER A 69 -25.48 -25.09 -0.13
C SER A 69 -26.95 -25.39 -0.44
N GLN A 70 -27.81 -24.38 -0.55
CA GLN A 70 -29.22 -24.55 -0.92
C GLN A 70 -29.43 -24.95 -2.39
N SER A 71 -28.54 -24.53 -3.30
CA SER A 71 -28.53 -25.01 -4.68
C SER A 71 -28.04 -26.46 -4.83
N SER A 72 -27.47 -27.04 -3.77
CA SER A 72 -26.85 -28.38 -3.76
C SER A 72 -27.74 -29.49 -3.17
N GLN A 73 -29.03 -29.50 -3.51
CA GLN A 73 -29.79 -30.76 -3.54
C GLN A 73 -29.26 -31.63 -4.70
N GLY A 74 -28.05 -32.18 -4.55
CA GLY A 74 -27.47 -33.17 -5.46
C GLY A 74 -26.13 -32.83 -6.10
N ALA A 75 -25.10 -32.47 -5.32
CA ALA A 75 -23.69 -32.91 -5.52
C ALA A 75 -22.75 -32.13 -4.58
N PRO A 76 -21.89 -32.82 -3.79
CA PRO A 76 -20.83 -32.15 -3.06
C PRO A 76 -19.63 -31.88 -3.99
N SER A 77 -18.91 -30.79 -3.73
CA SER A 77 -17.55 -30.53 -4.22
C SER A 77 -17.40 -30.22 -5.72
N LEU A 78 -17.55 -28.94 -6.07
CA LEU A 78 -16.81 -28.32 -7.18
C LEU A 78 -15.98 -27.13 -6.68
N ALA A 79 -15.33 -27.25 -5.53
CA ALA A 79 -14.13 -26.47 -5.26
C ALA A 79 -13.02 -27.07 -6.14
N PHE A 80 -12.68 -26.38 -7.23
CA PHE A 80 -11.67 -26.78 -8.21
C PHE A 80 -11.97 -28.15 -8.84
N SER A 81 -12.95 -28.18 -9.75
CA SER A 81 -13.05 -29.28 -10.71
C SER A 81 -11.72 -29.34 -11.46
N LYS A 82 -10.89 -30.30 -11.04
CA LYS A 82 -9.72 -30.78 -11.75
C LYS A 82 -10.03 -30.72 -13.25
N PHE A 83 -9.31 -29.87 -13.96
CA PHE A 83 -9.09 -29.99 -15.40
C PHE A 83 -8.23 -31.25 -15.66
N GLU A 84 -8.77 -32.42 -15.30
CA GLU A 84 -8.33 -33.73 -15.74
C GLU A 84 -9.41 -34.27 -16.68
N GLU A 85 -9.52 -33.67 -17.86
CA GLU A 85 -9.92 -34.46 -19.03
C GLU A 85 -9.05 -34.08 -20.22
N LYS A 86 -8.64 -35.13 -20.90
CA LYS A 86 -7.33 -35.30 -21.52
C LYS A 86 -7.51 -35.35 -23.04
N LYS A 87 -6.72 -34.52 -23.74
CA LYS A 87 -6.19 -34.65 -25.12
C LYS A 87 -7.16 -35.03 -26.26
N THR A 88 -7.11 -34.28 -27.37
CA THR A 88 -6.65 -34.77 -28.69
C THR A 88 -6.28 -33.62 -29.66
N SER A 89 -5.27 -33.88 -30.51
CA SER A 89 -4.75 -33.16 -31.70
C SER A 89 -4.30 -31.68 -31.54
N GLU A 90 -3.00 -31.39 -31.48
CA GLU A 90 -2.12 -31.16 -32.64
C GLU A 90 -2.55 -29.96 -33.53
N LYS A 91 -1.96 -28.77 -33.27
CA LYS A 91 -1.18 -27.96 -34.25
C LYS A 91 -0.84 -26.57 -33.69
N PHE A 92 0.47 -26.40 -33.45
CA PHE A 92 1.27 -25.19 -33.68
C PHE A 92 0.57 -23.83 -33.76
N HIS A 93 0.78 -23.00 -32.75
CA HIS A 93 1.14 -21.59 -32.99
C HIS A 93 2.43 -21.27 -32.25
N LYS A 94 3.44 -20.91 -33.04
CA LYS A 94 4.80 -20.62 -32.60
C LYS A 94 4.77 -19.43 -31.64
N VAL A 95 5.21 -19.66 -30.41
CA VAL A 95 5.62 -18.59 -29.51
C VAL A 95 6.76 -17.84 -30.18
N THR A 96 6.50 -16.63 -30.64
CA THR A 96 7.54 -15.71 -31.12
C THR A 96 8.32 -15.25 -29.89
N THR A 97 9.35 -16.00 -29.52
CA THR A 97 10.33 -15.62 -28.51
C THR A 97 11.06 -14.37 -29.01
N VAL A 98 10.57 -13.19 -28.62
CA VAL A 98 11.39 -11.99 -28.65
C VAL A 98 12.47 -12.12 -27.58
N LYS A 99 13.58 -12.76 -27.95
CA LYS A 99 14.86 -12.65 -27.28
C LYS A 99 15.34 -11.20 -27.46
N LYS A 100 14.92 -10.31 -26.58
CA LYS A 100 15.43 -8.93 -26.49
C LYS A 100 16.19 -8.78 -25.18
N PHE A 101 17.44 -9.23 -25.28
CA PHE A 101 18.65 -8.80 -24.58
C PHE A 101 18.46 -7.93 -23.33
N PHE A 102 18.78 -8.51 -22.18
CA PHE A 102 19.34 -7.77 -21.05
C PHE A 102 20.62 -7.07 -21.55
N SER A 103 20.50 -5.79 -21.87
CA SER A 103 21.65 -4.91 -22.03
C SER A 103 22.25 -4.69 -20.65
N ALA A 104 23.23 -5.53 -20.31
CA ALA A 104 24.21 -5.21 -19.30
C ALA A 104 24.94 -3.94 -19.75
N CYS A 105 24.65 -2.80 -19.12
CA CYS A 105 25.58 -1.69 -19.11
C CYS A 105 26.82 -2.16 -18.33
N SER A 106 27.84 -2.56 -19.08
CA SER A 106 29.18 -2.80 -18.56
C SER A 106 29.76 -1.51 -17.99
N ARG A 107 30.43 -1.66 -16.85
CA ARG A 107 31.20 -0.63 -16.17
C ARG A 107 32.36 -0.14 -17.05
N VAL A 108 32.46 1.17 -17.23
CA VAL A 108 33.68 1.99 -17.41
C VAL A 108 33.29 3.35 -16.81
N GLY A 109 34.00 4.03 -15.93
CA GLY A 109 35.35 3.98 -15.41
C GLY A 109 35.57 5.37 -14.79
N SER A 110 36.24 5.44 -13.64
CA SER A 110 36.56 6.66 -12.91
C SER A 110 37.08 7.81 -13.79
N LYS A 111 36.62 9.04 -13.52
CA LYS A 111 37.53 10.17 -13.28
C LYS A 111 36.85 11.32 -12.55
N ARG A 112 37.29 11.50 -11.31
CA ARG A 112 37.38 12.75 -10.57
C ARG A 112 38.15 13.77 -11.42
N SER A 113 37.64 14.98 -11.52
CA SER A 113 38.42 16.17 -11.85
C SER A 113 37.89 17.33 -11.01
N GLU A 114 38.66 17.67 -9.98
CA GLU A 114 38.73 19.01 -9.40
C GLU A 114 39.10 20.01 -10.49
N ILE A 115 38.33 21.10 -10.59
CA ILE A 115 38.81 22.49 -10.52
C ILE A 115 37.76 23.28 -9.75
#